data_AF-F7L0W6-F1
#
_entry.id   AF-F7L0W6-F1
#
_cell.length_a   1.000
_cell.length_b   1.000
_cell.length_c   1.000
_cell.angle_alpha   90.00
_cell.angle_beta   90.00
_cell.angle_gamma   90.00
#
_symmetry.space_group_name_H-M   'P 1'
#
loop_
_entity.id
_entity.type
_entity.pdbx_description
1 polymer ?
#
loop_
_entity_poly.entity_id
_entity_poly.type
_entity_poly.pdbx_seq_one_letter_code
_entity_poly.pdbx_strand_id
1 'polypeptide(L)' 'MRKILLLFMMLLFAISTSSKDFKYHPKTKDELKELIENEAIYLGDIDISAWNTV' A
#
# COMPACT_ATOMS: atom_id res chain seq x y z
N MET A 1 -24.79 6.76 -26.99
CA MET A 1 -23.51 7.44 -26.67
C MET A 1 -23.18 7.50 -25.17
N ARG A 2 -24.12 7.80 -24.26
CA ARG A 2 -23.81 7.92 -22.80
C ARG A 2 -23.45 6.59 -22.10
N LYS A 3 -23.99 5.46 -22.56
CA LYS A 3 -23.70 4.13 -21.98
C LYS A 3 -22.26 3.65 -22.21
N ILE A 4 -21.67 4.00 -23.36
CA ILE A 4 -20.25 3.72 -23.67
C ILE A 4 -19.35 4.48 -22.70
N LEU A 5 -19.68 5.74 -22.39
CA LEU A 5 -18.91 6.55 -21.44
C LEU A 5 -18.91 5.95 -20.03
N LEU A 6 -20.07 5.43 -19.59
CA LEU A 6 -20.18 4.75 -18.29
C LEU A 6 -19.35 3.46 -18.22
N LEU A 7 -19.35 2.68 -19.31
CA LEU A 7 -18.50 1.47 -19.41
C LEU A 7 -17.00 1.82 -19.38
N PHE A 8 -16.62 2.94 -20.02
CA PHE A 8 -15.23 3.43 -20.02
C PHE A 8 -14.80 3.93 -18.63
N MET A 9 -15.68 4.65 -17.93
CA MET A 9 -15.44 5.10 -16.55
C MET A 9 -15.31 3.91 -15.57
N MET A 10 -16.09 2.86 -15.79
CA MET A 10 -16.06 1.65 -14.96
C MET A 10 -14.79 0.81 -15.23
N LEU A 11 -14.30 0.79 -16.47
CA LEU A 11 -13.02 0.18 -16.84
C LEU A 11 -11.83 0.85 -16.14
N LEU A 12 -11.79 2.19 -16.08
CA LEU A 12 -10.74 2.95 -15.40
C LEU A 12 -10.66 2.63 -13.89
N PHE A 13 -11.81 2.40 -13.25
CA PHE A 13 -11.88 2.04 -11.83
C PHE A 13 -11.42 0.60 -11.56
N ALA A 14 -11.70 -0.33 -12.47
CA ALA A 14 -11.30 -1.74 -12.34
C ALA A 14 -9.78 -1.96 -12.38
N ILE A 15 -9.03 -1.07 -13.05
CA ILE A 15 -7.56 -1.15 -13.13
C ILE A 15 -6.89 -0.51 -11.90
N SER A 16 -7.64 0.20 -11.05
CA SER A 16 -7.13 0.80 -9.81
C SER A 16 -6.95 -0.21 -8.67
N THR A 17 -6.59 -1.46 -9.00
CA THR A 17 -6.07 -2.40 -8.01
C THR A 17 -4.70 -1.90 -7.58
N SER A 18 -4.69 -0.99 -6.60
CA SER A 18 -3.48 -0.66 -5.87
C SER A 18 -3.02 -1.95 -5.19
N SER A 19 -2.11 -2.67 -5.83
CA SER A 19 -1.20 -3.54 -5.08
C SER A 19 -0.67 -2.66 -3.95
N LYS A 20 -0.94 -3.05 -2.72
CA LYS A 20 -0.29 -2.46 -1.56
C LYS A 20 1.16 -2.93 -1.62
N ASP A 21 1.93 -2.31 -2.49
CA ASP A 21 3.36 -2.44 -2.52
C ASP A 21 3.85 -1.65 -1.32
N PHE A 22 3.99 -2.35 -0.20
CA PHE A 22 4.68 -1.79 0.95
C PHE A 22 6.08 -1.39 0.48
N LYS A 23 6.45 -0.14 0.70
CA LYS A 23 7.74 0.39 0.26
C LYS A 23 8.87 -0.07 1.18
N TYR A 24 8.54 -0.36 2.44
CA TYR A 24 9.49 -0.75 3.46
C TYR A 24 9.15 -2.12 4.02
N HIS A 25 10.14 -3.00 4.09
CA HIS A 25 9.99 -4.36 4.62
C HIS A 25 11.05 -4.58 5.72
N PRO A 26 10.81 -4.09 6.94
CA PRO A 26 11.76 -4.25 8.04
C PRO A 26 11.88 -5.71 8.44
N LYS A 27 13.12 -6.20 8.53
CA LYS A 27 13.43 -7.58 8.92
C LYS A 27 13.70 -7.70 10.43
N THR A 28 14.09 -6.61 11.07
CA THR A 28 14.43 -6.56 12.49
C THR A 28 13.61 -5.50 13.24
N LYS A 29 13.52 -5.63 14.56
CA LYS A 29 12.78 -4.69 15.41
C LYS A 29 13.43 -3.30 15.38
N ASP A 30 14.75 -3.25 15.27
CA ASP A 30 15.50 -2.00 15.24
C ASP A 30 15.25 -1.25 13.92
N GLU A 31 15.27 -1.93 12.77
CA GLU A 31 14.88 -1.34 11.48
C GLU A 31 13.43 -0.83 11.50
N LEU A 32 12.51 -1.62 12.05
CA LEU A 32 11.11 -1.19 12.19
C LEU A 32 11.01 0.07 13.05
N LYS A 33 11.77 0.13 14.14
CA LYS A 33 11.78 1.27 15.05
C LYS A 33 12.35 2.53 14.37
N GLU A 34 13.44 2.42 13.63
CA GLU A 34 13.99 3.54 12.84
C GLU A 34 12.99 4.06 11.80
N LEU A 35 12.24 3.16 11.14
CA LEU A 35 11.22 3.55 10.17
C LEU A 35 10.01 4.24 10.82
N ILE A 36 9.60 3.80 12.01
CA ILE A 36 8.49 4.40 12.77
C ILE A 36 8.89 5.77 13.35
N GLU A 37 10.13 5.90 13.83
CA GLU A 37 10.65 7.16 14.37
C GLU A 37 10.90 8.21 13.28
N ASN A 38 10.93 7.79 12.01
CA ASN A 38 11.08 8.68 10.88
C ASN A 38 9.72 9.26 10.45
N GLU A 39 9.41 10.48 10.92
CA GLU A 39 8.17 11.20 10.61
C GLU A 39 7.99 11.52 9.10
N ALA A 40 9.05 11.43 8.30
CA ALA A 40 8.96 11.58 6.85
C ALA A 40 8.45 10.31 6.14
N ILE A 41 8.35 9.18 6.85
CA ILE A 41 7.87 7.91 6.33
C ILE A 41 6.39 7.74 6.66
N TYR A 42 5.59 7.46 5.63
CA TYR A 42 4.19 7.12 5.83
C TYR A 42 4.09 5.69 6.38
N LEU A 43 3.59 5.55 7.61
CA LEU A 43 3.49 4.26 8.31
C LEU A 43 2.65 3.22 7.54
N GLY A 44 1.73 3.66 6.68
CA GLY A 44 0.94 2.78 5.82
C GLY A 44 1.74 2.08 4.72
N ASP A 45 2.95 2.55 4.43
CA ASP A 45 3.87 1.95 3.44
C ASP A 45 4.83 0.94 4.06
N ILE A 46 4.75 0.70 5.38
CA ILE A 46 5.60 -0.26 6.08
C ILE A 46 4.89 -1.60 6.17
N ASP A 47 5.54 -2.65 5.66
CA ASP A 47 5.07 -4.02 5.78
C ASP A 47 5.34 -4.54 7.20
N ILE A 48 4.30 -4.54 8.03
CA ILE A 48 4.31 -5.17 9.36
C ILE A 48 3.71 -6.57 9.34
N SER A 49 3.28 -7.08 8.18
CA SER A 49 2.59 -8.38 8.08
C SER A 49 3.48 -9.55 8.53
N ALA A 50 4.79 -9.45 8.26
CA ALA A 50 5.80 -10.43 8.71
C ALA A 50 5.93 -10.54 10.24
N TRP A 51 5.43 -9.57 11.00
CA TRP A 51 5.52 -9.54 12.47
C TRP A 51 4.30 -10.13 13.17
N ASN A 52 3.17 -10.30 12.46
CA ASN A 52 1.92 -10.82 13.02
C ASN A 52 1.70 -12.33 12.75
N THR A 53 2.77 -13.11 12.54
CA THR A 53 2.67 -14.58 12.59
C THR A 53 2.56 -15.02 14.05
N VAL A 54 1.33 -15.11 14.55
CA VAL A 54 0.94 -15.81 15.78
C VAL A 54 -0.16 -16.81 15.43
#